data_AF-A0A6V8F099-F1
#
_entry.id   AF-A0A6V8F099-F1
#
_cell.length_a   1.000
_cell.length_b   1.000
_cell.length_c   1.000
_cell.angle_alpha   90.00
_cell.angle_beta   90.00
_cell.angle_gamma   90.00
#
_symmetry.space_group_name_H-M   'P 1'
#
loop_
_entity.id
_entity.type
_entity.pdbx_description
1 polymer ?
#
loop_
_entity_poly.entity_id
_entity_poly.type
_entity_poly.pdbx_seq_one_letter_code
_entity_poly.pdbx_strand_id
1 'polypeptide(L)'
;MKIHKKIVCLLMIGVLIFSINVSAVKSPKASTNDGITKGNNSPTNHSQSSSYDDNVDIDPLVDLEVTVTIKEIRALDKIDDIGKPDFFVIVYINDVKFKSKIWFNQNYVKEPWSATLNVPDDQENVSVKIQLWDWNLGLKKICDLNDNSGVLLNKYDIALDYNLKTAHWTGDDYNYPYSAWADPSGYGRLNGCDDNSIYQDDRDCLVLFDITQNDYDGDKIPYWTEVNIYHTDPAVNDTGRDDDGDGVPIEWEFKWGSIIDYDYHSQSWRFEWIYDPFVWEDHAHMDPDNDGLSNVEEYLTSQWGSDPFRRDIFVELDQMEAGPNGEPASLLPELSKELIRDAFDRYNIFLHLDDGSMGGGEMIPFINITPREELTAIYREYFLHGDNNNWRKGVFHYGLLVYDATYAGYVFGADDNYWGAYQISSKRVDKHRYVAGRAVAYASVYMHELGHTLDIAIPGGHDTSDYYPWQVGWWKWRPYKSCMNYGYTYALIDYSDGSRGKNDHDDWGTLDLPGFQSGIE
;
A
#
# COMPACT_ATOMS: atom_id res chain seq x y z
N MET A 1 -9.61 54.80 -19.29
CA MET A 1 -9.66 54.22 -17.92
C MET A 1 -9.27 52.72 -17.90
N LYS A 2 -8.25 52.38 -18.69
CA LYS A 2 -7.42 51.17 -18.65
C LYS A 2 -5.99 51.73 -18.75
N ILE A 3 -5.01 51.13 -18.08
CA ILE A 3 -3.70 51.72 -17.71
C ILE A 3 -3.80 52.48 -16.38
N HIS A 4 -3.75 51.75 -15.27
CA HIS A 4 -3.30 52.19 -13.93
C HIS A 4 -3.31 51.02 -12.89
N LYS A 5 -3.67 49.79 -13.30
CA LYS A 5 -3.58 48.59 -12.44
C LYS A 5 -2.33 47.71 -12.65
N LYS A 6 -1.39 48.08 -13.53
CA LYS A 6 -0.17 47.27 -13.81
C LYS A 6 1.12 47.78 -13.15
N ILE A 7 1.07 48.85 -12.35
CA ILE A 7 2.28 49.43 -11.72
C ILE A 7 2.37 49.10 -10.21
N VAL A 8 1.32 48.51 -9.60
CA VAL A 8 1.32 48.19 -8.16
C VAL A 8 1.73 46.74 -7.87
N CYS A 9 1.65 45.80 -8.82
CA CYS A 9 2.07 44.40 -8.61
C CYS A 9 3.57 44.13 -8.85
N LEU A 10 4.32 45.08 -9.41
CA LEU A 10 5.75 44.90 -9.72
C LEU A 10 6.71 45.45 -8.64
N LEU A 11 6.18 46.05 -7.57
CA LEU A 11 6.95 46.64 -6.47
C LEU A 11 6.94 45.82 -5.16
N MET A 12 6.23 44.68 -5.11
CA MET A 12 6.23 43.76 -3.96
C MET A 12 7.05 42.47 -4.17
N ILE A 13 7.74 42.33 -5.31
CA ILE A 13 8.66 41.20 -5.58
C ILE A 13 10.14 41.60 -5.30
N GLY A 14 10.39 42.85 -4.90
CA GLY A 14 11.75 43.38 -4.73
C GLY A 14 12.30 43.49 -3.30
N VAL A 15 11.63 42.96 -2.26
CA VAL A 15 12.02 43.20 -0.84
C VAL A 15 12.17 41.91 0.00
N LEU A 16 12.12 40.72 -0.59
CA LEU A 16 12.36 39.45 0.12
C LEU A 16 13.59 38.68 -0.40
N ILE A 17 14.61 39.41 -0.83
CA ILE A 17 15.96 38.88 -1.09
C ILE A 17 16.96 39.79 -0.37
N PHE A 18 16.98 39.80 0.96
CA PHE A 18 18.13 40.24 1.77
C PHE A 18 17.88 39.83 3.23
N SER A 19 18.92 39.31 3.89
CA SER A 19 18.95 38.59 5.18
C SER A 19 18.47 37.13 5.03
N ILE A 20 19.28 36.09 5.20
CA ILE A 20 20.25 35.85 6.27
C ILE A 20 21.47 35.11 5.69
N ASN A 21 22.64 35.76 5.68
CA ASN A 21 23.93 35.07 5.56
C ASN A 21 24.38 34.72 6.98
N VAL A 22 24.37 33.44 7.35
CA VAL A 22 25.16 32.95 8.49
C VAL A 22 26.24 32.03 7.93
N SER A 23 27.45 32.58 7.90
CA SER A 23 28.68 31.85 7.63
C SER A 23 28.99 30.93 8.80
N ALA A 24 28.93 29.61 8.60
CA ALA A 24 29.53 28.66 9.53
C ALA A 24 30.99 28.40 9.16
N VAL A 25 31.84 28.60 10.16
CA VAL A 25 33.30 28.61 10.12
C VAL A 25 33.86 27.18 9.94
N LYS A 26 34.76 27.01 8.97
CA LYS A 26 35.66 25.84 8.90
C LYS A 26 36.67 25.91 10.06
N SER A 27 36.74 24.87 10.87
CA SER A 27 37.89 24.60 11.74
C SER A 27 38.65 23.36 11.27
N PRO A 28 39.99 23.31 11.45
CA PRO A 28 40.87 22.47 10.66
C PRO A 28 41.14 21.09 11.26
N LYS A 29 41.47 20.16 10.34
CA LYS A 29 42.08 18.85 10.58
C LYS A 29 43.27 18.95 11.54
N ALA A 30 43.30 18.07 12.54
CA ALA A 30 44.49 17.74 13.29
C ALA A 30 44.91 16.30 12.97
N SER A 31 46.01 16.18 12.25
CA SER A 31 46.79 14.96 12.10
C SER A 31 47.60 14.70 13.38
N THR A 32 47.60 13.48 13.89
CA THR A 32 48.70 12.99 14.71
C THR A 32 49.11 11.62 14.19
N ASN A 33 50.29 11.59 13.57
CA ASN A 33 51.10 10.40 13.42
C ASN A 33 51.74 10.14 14.79
N ASP A 34 51.66 8.91 15.29
CA ASP A 34 52.71 8.37 16.13
C ASP A 34 52.86 6.87 15.83
N GLY A 35 54.03 6.53 15.29
CA GLY A 35 54.46 5.16 15.12
C GLY A 35 55.11 4.65 16.39
N ILE A 36 54.78 3.43 16.79
CA ILE A 36 55.63 2.62 17.66
C ILE A 36 55.68 1.20 17.10
N THR A 37 56.87 0.83 16.64
CA THR A 37 57.33 -0.52 16.37
C THR A 37 57.47 -1.32 17.67
N LYS A 38 57.08 -2.60 17.65
CA LYS A 38 57.70 -3.68 18.43
C LYS A 38 57.24 -5.04 17.89
N GLY A 39 58.20 -5.83 17.41
CA GLY A 39 57.99 -7.23 17.05
C GLY A 39 58.07 -8.16 18.26
N ASN A 40 57.55 -9.37 18.09
CA ASN A 40 58.17 -10.62 18.53
C ASN A 40 57.40 -11.86 18.01
N ASN A 41 58.10 -12.67 17.23
CA ASN A 41 58.11 -14.15 17.12
C ASN A 41 56.89 -15.00 17.57
N SER A 42 56.25 -15.62 16.57
CA SER A 42 56.01 -17.08 16.34
C SER A 42 55.80 -18.05 17.53
N PRO A 43 54.91 -19.06 17.40
CA PRO A 43 55.22 -20.19 16.50
C PRO A 43 54.06 -20.75 15.65
N THR A 44 54.49 -21.31 14.53
CA THR A 44 53.88 -22.27 13.61
C THR A 44 52.80 -23.20 14.17
N ASN A 45 51.69 -23.34 13.44
CA ASN A 45 51.03 -24.63 13.25
C ASN A 45 50.47 -24.73 11.82
N HIS A 46 50.88 -25.80 11.14
CA HIS A 46 50.35 -26.27 9.87
C HIS A 46 48.94 -26.85 10.06
N SER A 47 47.96 -26.39 9.29
CA SER A 47 46.93 -27.29 8.75
C SER A 47 46.25 -26.65 7.54
N GLN A 48 46.54 -27.24 6.38
CA GLN A 48 45.67 -27.37 5.20
C GLN A 48 44.92 -26.10 4.76
N SER A 49 45.60 -25.35 3.88
CA SER A 49 44.94 -24.62 2.81
C SER A 49 44.18 -25.64 1.95
N SER A 50 42.87 -25.75 2.16
CA SER A 50 41.94 -26.02 1.07
C SER A 50 41.85 -24.73 0.28
N SER A 51 42.23 -24.75 -0.99
CA SER A 51 41.84 -23.71 -1.93
C SER A 51 40.32 -23.72 -1.97
N TYR A 52 39.69 -22.73 -1.34
CA TYR A 52 38.30 -22.40 -1.63
C TYR A 52 38.28 -21.94 -3.09
N ASP A 53 37.45 -22.60 -3.89
CA ASP A 53 37.20 -22.23 -5.27
C ASP A 53 36.26 -21.01 -5.20
N ASP A 54 36.80 -19.82 -5.48
CA ASP A 54 36.08 -18.53 -5.39
C ASP A 54 35.09 -18.32 -6.57
N ASN A 55 34.50 -19.39 -7.12
CA ASN A 55 33.56 -19.38 -8.25
C ASN A 55 32.45 -20.43 -8.04
N VAL A 56 31.69 -20.32 -6.94
CA VAL A 56 30.53 -21.20 -6.74
C VAL A 56 29.34 -20.57 -7.44
N ASP A 57 28.92 -21.21 -8.52
CA ASP A 57 27.65 -20.98 -9.21
C ASP A 57 26.49 -21.14 -8.22
N ILE A 58 25.72 -20.07 -8.01
CA ILE A 58 24.61 -20.03 -7.04
C ILE A 58 23.47 -20.95 -7.45
N ASP A 59 23.23 -21.11 -8.76
CA ASP A 59 22.25 -22.02 -9.32
C ASP A 59 22.89 -22.84 -10.46
N PRO A 60 23.34 -24.07 -10.19
CA PRO A 60 23.97 -24.90 -11.23
C PRO A 60 22.98 -25.47 -12.26
N LEU A 61 21.66 -25.25 -12.11
CA LEU A 61 20.63 -25.78 -12.99
C LEU A 61 20.21 -24.79 -14.08
N VAL A 62 20.31 -23.48 -13.82
CA VAL A 62 19.96 -22.41 -14.76
C VAL A 62 20.93 -21.22 -14.70
N ASP A 63 21.05 -20.51 -15.81
CA ASP A 63 21.75 -19.21 -15.88
C ASP A 63 20.77 -18.11 -15.40
N LEU A 64 21.09 -17.37 -14.34
CA LEU A 64 20.10 -16.53 -13.67
C LEU A 64 19.81 -15.23 -14.43
N GLU A 65 18.53 -14.91 -14.50
CA GLU A 65 17.98 -13.67 -15.02
C GLU A 65 17.09 -13.03 -13.96
N VAL A 66 17.43 -11.80 -13.56
CA VAL A 66 16.60 -11.01 -12.65
C VAL A 66 15.63 -10.15 -13.44
N THR A 67 14.36 -10.18 -13.06
CA THR A 67 13.28 -9.40 -13.65
C THR A 67 12.66 -8.47 -12.60
N VAL A 68 12.68 -7.17 -12.88
CA VAL A 68 11.92 -6.16 -12.14
C VAL A 68 10.63 -5.88 -12.88
N THR A 69 9.48 -6.06 -12.24
CA THR A 69 8.16 -5.81 -12.81
C THR A 69 7.47 -4.66 -12.08
N ILE A 70 7.14 -3.59 -12.80
CA ILE A 70 6.27 -2.52 -12.31
C ILE A 70 4.83 -2.93 -12.61
N LYS A 71 4.01 -3.09 -11.58
CA LYS A 71 2.62 -3.57 -11.64
C LYS A 71 1.64 -2.41 -11.79
N GLU A 72 1.79 -1.39 -10.95
CA GLU A 72 0.90 -0.23 -10.89
C GLU A 72 1.67 1.05 -10.55
N ILE A 73 1.19 2.18 -11.07
CA ILE A 73 1.66 3.54 -10.70
C ILE A 73 0.44 4.40 -10.37
N ARG A 74 0.48 5.14 -9.27
CA ARG A 74 -0.59 6.05 -8.85
C ARG A 74 -0.02 7.43 -8.51
N ALA A 75 -0.70 8.49 -8.93
CA ALA A 75 -0.50 9.84 -8.44
C ALA A 75 -1.33 10.02 -7.16
N LEU A 76 -0.67 10.18 -6.01
CA LEU A 76 -1.36 10.42 -4.73
C LEU A 76 -1.56 11.90 -4.44
N ASP A 77 -0.76 12.74 -5.10
CA ASP A 77 -0.85 14.19 -5.06
C ASP A 77 -0.89 14.80 -6.48
N LYS A 78 -1.02 16.12 -6.56
CA LYS A 78 -1.00 16.90 -7.78
C LYS A 78 0.40 16.92 -8.40
N ILE A 79 0.63 16.06 -9.37
CA ILE A 79 1.90 16.03 -10.12
C ILE A 79 2.05 17.22 -11.07
N ASP A 80 0.95 17.59 -11.73
CA ASP A 80 0.92 18.62 -12.77
C ASP A 80 0.03 19.81 -12.44
N ASP A 81 0.52 21.02 -12.74
CA ASP A 81 -0.25 22.25 -12.60
C ASP A 81 -1.46 22.31 -13.53
N ILE A 82 -1.36 21.69 -14.70
CA ILE A 82 -2.40 21.66 -15.73
C ILE A 82 -2.42 20.28 -16.36
N GLY A 83 -3.54 19.57 -16.22
CA GLY A 83 -3.73 18.26 -16.82
C GLY A 83 -3.44 17.13 -15.85
N LYS A 84 -3.06 15.99 -16.40
CA LYS A 84 -2.68 14.77 -15.68
C LYS A 84 -1.23 14.43 -16.07
N PRO A 85 -0.47 13.76 -15.19
CA PRO A 85 0.93 13.44 -15.45
C PRO A 85 1.14 12.57 -16.69
N ASP A 86 2.35 12.67 -17.22
CA ASP A 86 2.87 11.86 -18.32
C ASP A 86 4.01 10.97 -17.77
N PHE A 87 3.66 9.86 -17.12
CA PHE A 87 4.60 9.03 -16.40
C PHE A 87 5.54 8.22 -17.30
N PHE A 88 6.76 7.97 -16.84
CA PHE A 88 7.63 6.89 -17.31
C PHE A 88 8.57 6.42 -16.19
N VAL A 89 8.97 5.15 -16.24
CA VAL A 89 9.88 4.56 -15.25
C VAL A 89 11.25 4.31 -15.88
N ILE A 90 12.29 4.46 -15.06
CA ILE A 90 13.63 4.00 -15.34
C ILE A 90 14.01 2.97 -14.27
N VAL A 91 14.40 1.77 -14.70
CA VAL A 91 14.96 0.73 -13.83
C VAL A 91 16.42 0.52 -14.20
N TYR A 92 17.28 0.37 -13.20
CA TYR A 92 18.64 -0.09 -13.35
C TYR A 92 18.78 -1.46 -12.69
N ILE A 93 19.40 -2.42 -13.37
CA ILE A 93 19.81 -3.71 -12.80
C ILE A 93 21.32 -3.81 -13.05
N ASN A 94 22.15 -3.87 -12.00
CA ASN A 94 23.62 -3.82 -12.09
C ASN A 94 24.13 -2.73 -13.05
N ASP A 95 23.67 -1.49 -12.85
CA ASP A 95 23.95 -0.30 -13.67
C ASP A 95 23.41 -0.33 -15.13
N VAL A 96 22.85 -1.45 -15.59
CA VAL A 96 22.21 -1.53 -16.91
C VAL A 96 20.85 -0.84 -16.87
N LYS A 97 20.70 0.19 -17.71
CA LYS A 97 19.52 1.04 -17.72
C LYS A 97 18.42 0.53 -18.66
N PHE A 98 17.22 0.36 -18.11
CA PHE A 98 15.98 0.10 -18.82
C PHE A 98 15.03 1.28 -18.68
N LYS A 99 14.23 1.54 -19.71
CA LYS A 99 13.27 2.66 -19.71
C LYS A 99 11.95 2.22 -20.33
N SER A 100 10.85 2.51 -19.66
CA SER A 100 9.52 2.27 -20.20
C SER A 100 9.15 3.25 -21.32
N LYS A 101 8.02 2.99 -21.97
CA LYS A 101 7.31 4.02 -22.76
C LYS A 101 6.77 5.12 -21.84
N ILE A 102 6.41 6.26 -22.43
CA ILE A 102 5.68 7.31 -21.71
C ILE A 102 4.19 6.99 -21.75
N TRP A 103 3.56 7.09 -20.58
CA TRP A 103 2.15 6.93 -20.34
C TRP A 103 1.51 8.30 -20.20
N PHE A 104 0.88 8.79 -21.27
CA PHE A 104 0.43 10.17 -21.34
C PHE A 104 -0.92 10.41 -20.63
N ASN A 105 -1.00 11.52 -19.90
CA ASN A 105 -2.21 12.13 -19.33
C ASN A 105 -3.03 11.17 -18.45
N GLN A 106 -2.38 10.44 -17.54
CA GLN A 106 -3.06 9.52 -16.63
C GLN A 106 -2.49 9.54 -15.22
N ASN A 107 -3.38 9.64 -14.22
CA ASN A 107 -3.02 9.55 -12.80
C ASN A 107 -2.71 8.12 -12.37
N TYR A 108 -3.25 7.13 -13.09
CA TYR A 108 -3.15 5.72 -12.73
C TYR A 108 -2.65 4.94 -13.95
N VAL A 109 -1.58 4.17 -13.78
CA VAL A 109 -1.03 3.26 -14.79
C VAL A 109 -1.21 1.84 -14.27
N LYS A 110 -2.10 1.07 -14.89
CA LYS A 110 -2.36 -0.34 -14.53
C LYS A 110 -1.80 -1.34 -15.54
N GLU A 111 -1.09 -0.86 -16.56
CA GLU A 111 -0.43 -1.72 -17.55
C GLU A 111 0.95 -2.10 -17.02
N PRO A 112 1.21 -3.40 -16.72
CA PRO A 112 2.50 -3.81 -16.20
C PRO A 112 3.63 -3.56 -17.20
N TRP A 113 4.82 -3.30 -16.68
CA TRP A 113 6.04 -3.18 -17.48
C TRP A 113 7.21 -3.83 -16.75
N SER A 114 8.03 -4.59 -17.47
CA SER A 114 9.15 -5.33 -16.87
C SER A 114 10.47 -5.06 -17.58
N ALA A 115 11.55 -5.22 -16.82
CA ALA A 115 12.93 -5.24 -17.31
C ALA A 115 13.63 -6.48 -16.79
N THR A 116 14.29 -7.21 -17.68
CA THR A 116 15.01 -8.45 -17.35
C THR A 116 16.47 -8.32 -17.76
N LEU A 117 17.37 -8.82 -16.91
CA LEU A 117 18.80 -8.86 -17.14
C LEU A 117 19.38 -10.19 -16.68
N ASN A 118 20.14 -10.84 -17.54
CA ASN A 118 21.05 -11.93 -17.15
C ASN A 118 22.16 -11.37 -16.24
N VAL A 119 22.30 -11.95 -15.06
CA VAL A 119 23.20 -11.48 -14.00
C VAL A 119 24.33 -12.50 -13.75
N PRO A 120 25.45 -12.10 -13.14
CA PRO A 120 26.50 -13.05 -12.78
C PRO A 120 26.06 -13.97 -11.63
N ASP A 121 26.04 -15.28 -11.89
CA ASP A 121 25.63 -16.31 -10.92
C ASP A 121 26.70 -16.63 -9.87
N ASP A 122 27.83 -15.92 -9.91
CA ASP A 122 28.89 -15.96 -8.91
C ASP A 122 28.77 -14.82 -7.87
N GLN A 123 27.75 -13.95 -8.00
CA GLN A 123 27.52 -12.82 -7.11
C GLN A 123 26.19 -12.95 -6.38
N GLU A 124 26.24 -12.84 -5.05
CA GLU A 124 25.05 -12.99 -4.22
C GLU A 124 24.03 -11.86 -4.39
N ASN A 125 24.49 -10.62 -4.61
CA ASN A 125 23.61 -9.46 -4.63
C ASN A 125 23.58 -8.78 -6.00
N VAL A 126 22.38 -8.37 -6.40
CA VAL A 126 22.08 -7.60 -7.62
C VAL A 126 21.55 -6.24 -7.19
N SER A 127 22.23 -5.18 -7.62
CA SER A 127 21.78 -3.81 -7.32
C SER A 127 20.66 -3.41 -8.26
N VAL A 128 19.52 -3.01 -7.68
CA VAL A 128 18.34 -2.52 -8.38
C VAL A 128 18.08 -1.07 -8.01
N LYS A 129 17.77 -0.24 -9.00
CA LYS A 129 17.30 1.13 -8.77
C LYS A 129 16.08 1.47 -9.59
N ILE A 130 15.05 2.02 -8.96
CA ILE A 130 13.79 2.42 -9.59
C ILE A 130 13.65 3.94 -9.50
N GLN A 131 13.24 4.57 -10.59
CA GLN A 131 12.92 5.99 -10.65
C GLN A 131 11.61 6.21 -11.43
N LEU A 132 10.68 6.96 -10.85
CA LEU A 132 9.49 7.43 -11.53
C LEU A 132 9.63 8.89 -11.95
N TRP A 133 9.25 9.18 -13.19
CA TRP A 133 9.37 10.51 -13.76
C TRP A 133 8.07 10.94 -14.41
N ASP A 134 7.79 12.24 -14.32
CA ASP A 134 6.81 12.94 -15.11
C ASP A 134 7.47 13.72 -16.25
N TRP A 135 6.90 13.63 -17.46
CA TRP A 135 7.39 14.28 -18.66
C TRP A 135 6.53 15.47 -19.09
N ASN A 136 7.12 16.64 -19.31
CA ASN A 136 6.39 17.84 -19.66
C ASN A 136 7.08 18.65 -20.75
N LEU A 137 6.64 18.51 -22.01
CA LEU A 137 7.15 19.27 -23.18
C LEU A 137 8.69 19.33 -23.26
N GLY A 138 9.37 18.24 -22.87
CA GLY A 138 10.84 18.13 -22.87
C GLY A 138 11.53 18.47 -21.55
N LEU A 139 10.80 18.94 -20.53
CA LEU A 139 11.24 18.94 -19.14
C LEU A 139 10.86 17.62 -18.49
N LYS A 140 11.65 17.18 -17.52
CA LYS A 140 11.35 15.98 -16.73
C LYS A 140 11.46 16.33 -15.26
N LYS A 141 10.50 15.90 -14.47
CA LYS A 141 10.50 16.00 -13.01
C LYS A 141 10.48 14.59 -12.45
N ILE A 142 11.23 14.38 -11.38
CA ILE A 142 11.17 13.12 -10.65
C ILE A 142 9.99 13.19 -9.68
N CYS A 143 9.26 12.09 -9.57
CA CYS A 143 8.16 11.92 -8.63
C CYS A 143 8.69 11.38 -7.31
N ASP A 144 8.01 11.67 -6.21
CA ASP A 144 8.40 11.13 -4.92
C ASP A 144 7.84 9.71 -4.73
N LEU A 145 8.71 8.83 -4.24
CA LEU A 145 8.44 7.43 -3.93
C LEU A 145 9.07 7.00 -2.60
N ASN A 146 9.83 7.88 -1.93
CA ASN A 146 10.74 7.51 -0.85
C ASN A 146 10.26 8.09 0.49
N ASP A 147 10.59 7.38 1.58
CA ASP A 147 10.29 7.80 2.95
C ASP A 147 11.15 8.98 3.47
N ASN A 148 12.09 9.47 2.65
CA ASN A 148 13.10 10.49 2.96
C ASN A 148 13.84 10.25 4.30
N SER A 149 13.91 9.00 4.79
CA SER A 149 14.49 8.67 6.11
C SER A 149 16.03 8.69 6.14
N GLY A 150 16.65 8.80 4.96
CA GLY A 150 18.11 8.84 4.78
C GLY A 150 18.78 10.18 5.11
N VAL A 151 20.13 10.15 5.18
CA VAL A 151 20.99 11.35 5.43
C VAL A 151 20.87 12.42 4.32
N LEU A 152 20.27 12.07 3.18
CA LEU A 152 20.07 12.94 2.03
C LEU A 152 18.57 13.29 1.90
N LEU A 153 18.20 14.46 2.39
CA LEU A 153 16.88 15.06 2.14
C LEU A 153 16.63 15.18 0.62
N ASN A 154 15.44 14.77 0.15
CA ASN A 154 14.98 14.75 -1.24
C ASN A 154 15.54 13.59 -2.10
N LYS A 155 15.60 12.37 -1.54
CA LYS A 155 16.02 11.19 -2.29
C LYS A 155 14.80 10.58 -2.98
N TYR A 156 14.50 11.03 -4.20
CA TYR A 156 13.38 10.49 -4.99
C TYR A 156 13.70 9.18 -5.76
N ASP A 157 14.91 8.66 -5.59
CA ASP A 157 15.35 7.39 -6.21
C ASP A 157 15.19 6.25 -5.20
N ILE A 158 14.72 5.10 -5.65
CA ILE A 158 14.64 3.87 -4.84
C ILE A 158 15.81 2.97 -5.17
N ALA A 159 16.57 2.57 -4.16
CA ALA A 159 17.74 1.70 -4.22
C ALA A 159 17.49 0.44 -3.40
N LEU A 160 17.64 -0.70 -4.07
CA LEU A 160 17.40 -2.02 -3.51
C LEU A 160 18.61 -2.92 -3.79
N ASP A 161 18.90 -3.83 -2.87
CA ASP A 161 19.85 -4.92 -3.06
C ASP A 161 19.06 -6.24 -3.02
N TYR A 162 18.92 -6.86 -4.19
CA TYR A 162 18.25 -8.16 -4.38
C TYR A 162 19.25 -9.30 -4.18
N ASN A 163 18.90 -10.31 -3.39
CA ASN A 163 19.78 -11.43 -3.06
C ASN A 163 19.39 -12.68 -3.85
N LEU A 164 20.30 -13.21 -4.68
CA LEU A 164 20.04 -14.36 -5.56
C LEU A 164 19.84 -15.68 -4.81
N LYS A 165 20.35 -15.77 -3.56
CA LYS A 165 20.24 -16.99 -2.76
C LYS A 165 18.87 -17.13 -2.12
N THR A 166 18.30 -16.02 -1.68
CA THR A 166 17.00 -15.97 -0.99
C THR A 166 15.87 -15.49 -1.89
N ALA A 167 16.17 -14.83 -3.01
CA ALA A 167 15.21 -14.14 -3.87
C ALA A 167 14.38 -13.06 -3.16
N HIS A 168 14.93 -12.47 -2.10
CA HIS A 168 14.40 -11.29 -1.41
C HIS A 168 15.28 -10.07 -1.64
N TRP A 169 14.77 -8.88 -1.34
CA TRP A 169 15.51 -7.63 -1.41
C TRP A 169 15.41 -6.83 -0.12
N THR A 170 16.32 -5.86 -0.02
CA THR A 170 16.43 -4.91 1.08
C THR A 170 16.79 -3.54 0.52
N GLY A 171 16.76 -2.50 1.33
CA GLY A 171 17.12 -1.14 0.92
C GLY A 171 16.03 -0.15 1.32
N ASP A 172 15.52 0.61 0.35
CA ASP A 172 14.38 1.51 0.56
C ASP A 172 13.02 0.78 0.65
N ASP A 173 12.97 -0.53 0.40
CA ASP A 173 11.82 -1.41 0.59
C ASP A 173 12.35 -2.75 1.13
N TYR A 174 11.68 -3.31 2.14
CA TYR A 174 12.16 -4.53 2.82
C TYR A 174 11.04 -5.26 3.57
N ASN A 175 11.20 -6.58 3.71
CA ASN A 175 10.27 -7.43 4.46
C ASN A 175 10.66 -7.48 5.96
N TYR A 176 9.75 -7.08 6.85
CA TYR A 176 9.99 -7.15 8.29
C TYR A 176 8.68 -7.25 9.12
N PRO A 177 8.56 -8.21 10.05
CA PRO A 177 7.30 -8.59 10.66
C PRO A 177 6.88 -7.74 11.86
N TYR A 178 7.80 -6.98 12.44
CA TYR A 178 7.53 -6.24 13.66
C TYR A 178 7.09 -4.81 13.32
N SER A 179 5.81 -4.51 13.52
CA SER A 179 5.16 -3.23 13.19
C SER A 179 5.89 -1.95 13.65
N ALA A 180 6.69 -2.01 14.72
CA ALA A 180 7.49 -0.87 15.18
C ALA A 180 8.68 -0.51 14.27
N TRP A 181 9.09 -1.44 13.41
CA TRP A 181 10.23 -1.34 12.49
C TRP A 181 9.91 -1.91 11.10
N ALA A 182 8.64 -2.18 10.82
CA ALA A 182 8.20 -2.64 9.51
C ALA A 182 8.35 -1.51 8.48
N ASP A 183 8.55 -1.90 7.23
CA ASP A 183 8.27 -1.01 6.10
C ASP A 183 6.78 -0.65 6.16
N PRO A 184 6.42 0.61 6.46
CA PRO A 184 5.02 0.96 6.66
C PRO A 184 4.19 0.75 5.39
N SER A 185 4.83 0.80 4.22
CA SER A 185 4.17 0.61 2.93
C SER A 185 4.01 -0.85 2.52
N GLY A 186 4.63 -1.79 3.22
CA GLY A 186 4.69 -3.21 2.89
C GLY A 186 5.66 -3.55 1.76
N TYR A 187 5.88 -4.84 1.55
CA TYR A 187 6.93 -5.36 0.69
C TYR A 187 6.53 -5.32 -0.80
N GLY A 188 7.35 -4.68 -1.63
CA GLY A 188 7.05 -4.48 -3.06
C GLY A 188 6.10 -3.31 -3.34
N ARG A 189 6.00 -2.35 -2.41
CA ARG A 189 5.15 -1.17 -2.52
C ARG A 189 5.90 0.07 -2.04
N LEU A 190 6.10 1.00 -2.96
CA LEU A 190 6.76 2.29 -2.70
C LEU A 190 5.72 3.39 -2.58
N ASN A 191 5.81 4.24 -1.58
CA ASN A 191 4.85 5.32 -1.33
C ASN A 191 5.54 6.63 -0.95
N GLY A 192 5.38 7.66 -1.78
CA GLY A 192 5.95 8.97 -1.52
C GLY A 192 5.40 9.67 -0.27
N CYS A 193 4.27 9.21 0.29
CA CYS A 193 3.72 9.79 1.51
C CYS A 193 4.40 9.29 2.81
N ASP A 194 5.32 8.32 2.73
CA ASP A 194 5.97 7.69 3.90
C ASP A 194 6.84 8.66 4.70
N ASP A 195 7.26 9.76 4.08
CA ASP A 195 7.98 10.85 4.73
C ASP A 195 7.07 11.83 5.51
N ASN A 196 5.78 11.53 5.61
CA ASN A 196 4.71 12.37 6.19
C ASN A 196 4.40 13.65 5.37
N SER A 197 4.59 13.61 4.06
CA SER A 197 4.26 14.69 3.12
C SER A 197 2.80 14.71 2.65
N ILE A 198 1.91 13.83 3.15
CA ILE A 198 0.48 13.67 2.77
C ILE A 198 -0.29 14.96 2.43
N TYR A 199 0.00 16.08 3.11
CA TYR A 199 -0.67 17.39 2.92
C TYR A 199 0.21 18.47 2.28
N GLN A 200 1.33 18.08 1.68
CA GLN A 200 2.33 18.91 1.03
C GLN A 200 2.32 18.61 -0.48
N ASP A 201 2.61 19.63 -1.29
CA ASP A 201 2.73 19.45 -2.75
C ASP A 201 4.16 19.01 -3.07
N ASP A 202 4.44 17.70 -2.95
CA ASP A 202 5.75 17.12 -3.25
C ASP A 202 5.76 16.04 -4.35
N ARG A 203 4.64 15.92 -5.08
CA ARG A 203 4.50 14.96 -6.20
C ARG A 203 4.56 13.51 -5.73
N ASP A 204 3.90 13.23 -4.61
CA ASP A 204 3.78 11.90 -4.04
C ASP A 204 3.12 10.96 -5.04
N CYS A 205 3.81 9.86 -5.28
CA CYS A 205 3.33 8.76 -6.10
C CYS A 205 3.45 7.46 -5.31
N LEU A 206 2.73 6.45 -5.81
CA LEU A 206 2.85 5.08 -5.36
C LEU A 206 3.22 4.20 -6.54
N VAL A 207 4.12 3.25 -6.29
CA VAL A 207 4.52 2.21 -7.25
C VAL A 207 4.41 0.84 -6.60
N LEU A 208 3.62 -0.04 -7.23
CA LEU A 208 3.63 -1.47 -6.91
C LEU A 208 4.60 -2.17 -7.84
N PHE A 209 5.47 -3.01 -7.29
CA PHE A 209 6.48 -3.71 -8.05
C PHE A 209 6.69 -5.16 -7.58
N ASP A 210 7.61 -5.85 -8.24
CA ASP A 210 8.11 -7.16 -7.87
C ASP A 210 9.53 -7.32 -8.41
N ILE A 211 10.34 -8.15 -7.75
CA ILE A 211 11.62 -8.59 -8.25
C ILE A 211 11.67 -10.11 -8.16
N THR A 212 11.82 -10.76 -9.30
CA THR A 212 11.86 -12.22 -9.41
C THR A 212 13.08 -12.66 -10.18
N GLN A 213 13.56 -13.87 -9.93
CA GLN A 213 14.52 -14.56 -10.79
C GLN A 213 13.84 -15.75 -11.49
N ASN A 214 14.40 -16.20 -12.60
CA ASN A 214 14.03 -17.49 -13.16
C ASN A 214 14.43 -18.61 -12.18
N ASP A 215 13.65 -19.67 -12.17
CA ASP A 215 13.94 -20.89 -11.43
C ASP A 215 13.76 -22.11 -12.37
N TYR A 216 14.36 -23.23 -12.00
CA TYR A 216 14.38 -24.45 -12.82
C TYR A 216 13.05 -25.21 -12.88
N ASP A 217 12.31 -25.33 -11.78
CA ASP A 217 11.10 -26.16 -11.66
C ASP A 217 9.77 -25.37 -11.55
N GLY A 218 9.85 -24.06 -11.37
CA GLY A 218 8.76 -23.10 -11.46
C GLY A 218 8.03 -22.81 -10.17
N ASP A 219 8.53 -23.20 -8.99
CA ASP A 219 7.91 -22.86 -7.69
C ASP A 219 8.40 -21.52 -7.09
N LYS A 220 9.40 -20.89 -7.72
CA LYS A 220 10.01 -19.60 -7.38
C LYS A 220 10.90 -19.61 -6.14
N ILE A 221 11.18 -20.77 -5.53
CA ILE A 221 12.14 -20.91 -4.45
C ILE A 221 13.53 -21.10 -5.09
N PRO A 222 14.55 -20.29 -4.73
CA PRO A 222 15.88 -20.44 -5.33
C PRO A 222 16.55 -21.76 -4.95
N TYR A 223 17.30 -22.34 -5.90
CA TYR A 223 18.15 -23.51 -5.69
C TYR A 223 18.94 -23.45 -4.37
N TRP A 224 19.54 -22.29 -4.07
CA TRP A 224 20.33 -22.15 -2.85
C TRP A 224 19.48 -22.32 -1.58
N THR A 225 18.29 -21.72 -1.54
CA THR A 225 17.38 -21.82 -0.39
C THR A 225 16.93 -23.26 -0.20
N GLU A 226 16.52 -23.92 -1.27
CA GLU A 226 16.12 -25.32 -1.24
C GLU A 226 17.22 -26.25 -0.72
N VAL A 227 18.45 -26.12 -1.21
CA VAL A 227 19.55 -27.01 -0.78
C VAL A 227 20.03 -26.71 0.63
N ASN A 228 20.15 -25.43 0.98
CA ASN A 228 20.87 -25.00 2.19
C ASN A 228 19.97 -24.69 3.38
N ILE A 229 18.69 -24.33 3.14
CA ILE A 229 17.73 -23.98 4.18
C ILE A 229 16.67 -25.08 4.30
N TYR A 230 15.90 -25.33 3.24
CA TYR A 230 14.75 -26.23 3.30
C TYR A 230 15.10 -27.71 3.12
N HIS A 231 16.28 -27.99 2.59
CA HIS A 231 16.74 -29.34 2.23
C HIS A 231 15.76 -30.10 1.30
N THR A 232 15.14 -29.37 0.37
CA THR A 232 14.29 -29.88 -0.73
C THR A 232 15.12 -30.22 -1.98
N ASP A 233 14.48 -30.73 -3.03
CA ASP A 233 15.13 -31.09 -4.30
C ASP A 233 14.83 -30.02 -5.35
N PRO A 234 15.81 -29.18 -5.77
CA PRO A 234 15.60 -28.05 -6.70
C PRO A 234 15.17 -28.36 -8.13
N ALA A 235 14.83 -29.62 -8.38
CA ALA A 235 14.29 -30.10 -9.65
C ALA A 235 12.82 -30.51 -9.51
N VAL A 236 12.20 -30.26 -8.36
CA VAL A 236 10.87 -30.71 -7.98
C VAL A 236 10.08 -29.53 -7.44
N ASN A 237 9.16 -29.04 -8.27
CA ASN A 237 8.24 -27.98 -7.91
C ASN A 237 7.44 -28.34 -6.63
N ASP A 238 7.66 -27.57 -5.58
CA ASP A 238 7.05 -27.76 -4.25
C ASP A 238 5.80 -26.89 -4.01
N THR A 239 5.28 -26.20 -5.04
CA THR A 239 4.13 -25.29 -4.92
C THR A 239 2.92 -25.98 -4.27
N GLY A 240 2.39 -25.38 -3.21
CA GLY A 240 1.22 -25.83 -2.47
C GLY A 240 1.51 -26.93 -1.46
N ARG A 241 2.77 -27.27 -1.20
CA ARG A 241 3.16 -28.22 -0.14
C ARG A 241 3.07 -27.53 1.22
N ASP A 242 2.41 -28.19 2.16
CA ASP A 242 2.22 -27.77 3.56
C ASP A 242 2.54 -29.01 4.40
N ASP A 243 3.81 -29.19 4.76
CA ASP A 243 4.30 -30.45 5.34
C ASP A 243 3.98 -30.58 6.84
N ASP A 244 3.86 -29.46 7.53
CA ASP A 244 3.54 -29.42 8.97
C ASP A 244 2.04 -29.22 9.26
N GLY A 245 1.25 -28.84 8.26
CA GLY A 245 -0.20 -28.80 8.31
C GLY A 245 -0.74 -27.62 9.11
N ASP A 246 -0.05 -26.49 9.12
CA ASP A 246 -0.49 -25.29 9.84
C ASP A 246 -1.37 -24.33 9.02
N GLY A 247 -1.55 -24.62 7.73
CA GLY A 247 -2.56 -24.01 6.88
C GLY A 247 -2.03 -22.99 5.87
N VAL A 248 -0.71 -22.74 5.83
CA VAL A 248 -0.06 -22.00 4.75
C VAL A 248 0.98 -22.89 4.06
N PRO A 249 1.22 -22.73 2.75
CA PRO A 249 2.18 -23.56 2.02
C PRO A 249 3.58 -22.95 2.00
N ILE A 250 4.56 -23.79 1.66
CA ILE A 250 5.98 -23.49 1.59
C ILE A 250 6.31 -22.24 0.76
N GLU A 251 5.63 -21.98 -0.36
CA GLU A 251 5.90 -20.78 -1.16
C GLU A 251 5.44 -19.47 -0.49
N TRP A 252 4.43 -19.54 0.39
CA TRP A 252 3.94 -18.40 1.14
C TRP A 252 4.89 -18.09 2.30
N GLU A 253 5.28 -19.11 3.06
CA GLU A 253 6.29 -18.99 4.12
C GLU A 253 7.65 -18.58 3.57
N PHE A 254 8.02 -19.08 2.39
CA PHE A 254 9.20 -18.63 1.67
C PHE A 254 9.17 -17.12 1.41
N LYS A 255 8.04 -16.62 0.90
CA LYS A 255 7.90 -15.20 0.57
C LYS A 255 7.96 -14.32 1.82
N TRP A 256 7.22 -14.68 2.86
CA TRP A 256 6.99 -13.79 4.01
C TRP A 256 7.84 -14.11 5.24
N GLY A 257 8.31 -15.34 5.38
CA GLY A 257 9.13 -15.82 6.48
C GLY A 257 10.60 -15.42 6.41
N SER A 258 11.06 -14.85 5.30
CA SER A 258 12.43 -14.34 5.16
C SER A 258 12.50 -12.86 5.56
N ILE A 259 13.23 -12.57 6.64
CA ILE A 259 13.37 -11.23 7.20
C ILE A 259 14.82 -10.78 7.17
N ILE A 260 15.04 -9.47 7.19
CA ILE A 260 16.36 -8.88 7.35
C ILE A 260 16.72 -8.68 8.83
N ASP A 261 17.84 -9.23 9.30
CA ASP A 261 18.40 -8.99 10.64
C ASP A 261 19.82 -8.39 10.57
N TYR A 262 20.13 -7.49 11.50
CA TYR A 262 21.46 -6.89 11.61
C TYR A 262 22.32 -7.65 12.62
N ASP A 263 23.30 -8.40 12.12
CA ASP A 263 24.28 -9.03 12.97
C ASP A 263 25.32 -8.01 13.47
N TYR A 264 25.18 -7.61 14.73
CA TYR A 264 26.12 -6.70 15.40
C TYR A 264 27.56 -7.24 15.52
N HIS A 265 27.75 -8.56 15.47
CA HIS A 265 29.08 -9.18 15.56
C HIS A 265 29.83 -9.09 14.23
N SER A 266 29.17 -9.39 13.12
CA SER A 266 29.75 -9.27 11.77
C SER A 266 29.60 -7.86 11.18
N GLN A 267 28.77 -7.01 11.79
CA GLN A 267 28.37 -5.69 11.28
C GLN A 267 27.76 -5.76 9.88
N SER A 268 26.96 -6.81 9.62
CA SER A 268 26.33 -7.05 8.33
C SER A 268 24.85 -7.38 8.50
N TRP A 269 24.04 -6.99 7.54
CA TRP A 269 22.68 -7.50 7.39
C TRP A 269 22.72 -8.93 6.84
N ARG A 270 21.81 -9.78 7.32
CA ARG A 270 21.60 -11.14 6.83
C ARG A 270 20.11 -11.44 6.75
N PHE A 271 19.75 -12.37 5.88
CA PHE A 271 18.42 -12.94 5.91
C PHE A 271 18.31 -13.99 7.02
N GLU A 272 17.21 -13.96 7.75
CA GLU A 272 16.80 -14.96 8.73
C GLU A 272 15.40 -15.47 8.40
N TRP A 273 15.12 -16.71 8.81
CA TRP A 273 13.83 -17.36 8.60
C TRP A 273 13.04 -17.36 9.91
N ILE A 274 11.86 -16.75 9.91
CA ILE A 274 10.93 -16.72 11.05
C ILE A 274 9.81 -17.74 10.94
N TYR A 275 9.55 -18.23 9.72
CA TYR A 275 8.63 -19.33 9.41
C TYR A 275 9.45 -20.46 8.80
N ASP A 276 9.12 -21.70 9.13
CA ASP A 276 9.81 -22.89 8.67
C ASP A 276 8.76 -23.91 8.18
N PRO A 277 8.73 -24.23 6.87
CA PRO A 277 7.69 -25.05 6.24
C PRO A 277 7.60 -26.51 6.71
N PHE A 278 8.44 -26.88 7.69
CA PHE A 278 8.50 -28.19 8.31
C PHE A 278 8.26 -28.14 9.83
N VAL A 279 7.94 -26.98 10.38
CA VAL A 279 7.76 -26.75 11.82
C VAL A 279 6.46 -25.97 12.05
N TRP A 280 5.43 -26.72 12.42
CA TRP A 280 4.11 -26.16 12.73
C TRP A 280 4.16 -24.86 13.54
N GLU A 281 3.54 -23.81 12.99
CA GLU A 281 3.35 -22.52 13.61
C GLU A 281 1.85 -22.17 13.74
N ASP A 282 1.48 -21.28 14.65
CA ASP A 282 0.06 -20.95 14.87
C ASP A 282 -0.46 -19.89 13.88
N HIS A 283 -0.24 -20.10 12.59
CA HIS A 283 -0.58 -19.15 11.53
C HIS A 283 -2.05 -18.72 11.52
N ALA A 284 -2.95 -19.60 11.98
CA ALA A 284 -4.38 -19.30 12.11
C ALA A 284 -4.71 -18.22 13.17
N HIS A 285 -3.78 -17.88 14.07
CA HIS A 285 -3.96 -16.85 15.09
C HIS A 285 -2.88 -15.76 15.07
N MET A 286 -2.02 -15.76 14.06
CA MET A 286 -1.02 -14.72 13.85
C MET A 286 -1.57 -13.64 12.93
N ASP A 287 -1.67 -12.42 13.44
CA ASP A 287 -2.01 -11.18 12.73
C ASP A 287 -0.94 -10.14 13.10
N PRO A 288 0.21 -10.12 12.39
CA PRO A 288 1.37 -9.32 12.78
C PRO A 288 1.18 -7.80 12.67
N ASP A 289 0.35 -7.33 11.74
CA ASP A 289 0.10 -5.91 11.49
C ASP A 289 -1.21 -5.39 12.12
N ASN A 290 -1.99 -6.28 12.71
CA ASN A 290 -3.21 -6.03 13.47
C ASN A 290 -4.28 -5.34 12.59
N ASP A 291 -4.46 -5.85 11.38
CA ASP A 291 -5.55 -5.43 10.48
C ASP A 291 -6.81 -6.31 10.57
N GLY A 292 -6.71 -7.43 11.27
CA GLY A 292 -7.77 -8.42 11.46
C GLY A 292 -7.56 -9.69 10.65
N LEU A 293 -6.55 -9.77 9.78
CA LEU A 293 -6.32 -10.93 8.95
C LEU A 293 -5.23 -11.82 9.55
N SER A 294 -5.58 -13.08 9.83
CA SER A 294 -4.58 -14.07 10.18
C SER A 294 -3.69 -14.41 8.98
N ASN A 295 -2.49 -14.96 9.21
CA ASN A 295 -1.63 -15.42 8.12
C ASN A 295 -2.32 -16.43 7.18
N VAL A 296 -3.25 -17.25 7.70
CA VAL A 296 -4.05 -18.15 6.86
C VAL A 296 -5.00 -17.37 5.94
N GLU A 297 -5.63 -16.30 6.46
CA GLU A 297 -6.50 -15.43 5.66
C GLU A 297 -5.69 -14.62 4.64
N GLU A 298 -4.52 -14.10 5.04
CA GLU A 298 -3.52 -13.48 4.17
C GLU A 298 -3.07 -14.40 3.03
N TYR A 299 -2.93 -15.70 3.29
CA TYR A 299 -2.66 -16.68 2.25
C TYR A 299 -3.85 -16.83 1.29
N LEU A 300 -5.08 -16.93 1.79
CA LEU A 300 -6.29 -17.01 0.97
C LEU A 300 -6.46 -15.80 0.04
N THR A 301 -6.02 -14.62 0.49
CA THR A 301 -6.09 -13.35 -0.25
C THR A 301 -4.81 -13.02 -1.02
N SER A 302 -3.73 -13.79 -0.85
CA SER A 302 -2.38 -13.49 -1.39
C SER A 302 -2.33 -13.24 -2.90
N GLN A 303 -3.18 -13.91 -3.68
CA GLN A 303 -3.28 -13.71 -5.14
C GLN A 303 -3.71 -12.29 -5.54
N TRP A 304 -4.28 -11.53 -4.62
CA TRP A 304 -4.68 -10.14 -4.80
C TRP A 304 -3.69 -9.14 -4.20
N GLY A 305 -2.59 -9.62 -3.62
CA GLY A 305 -1.51 -8.79 -3.10
C GLY A 305 -1.61 -8.48 -1.61
N SER A 306 -2.28 -9.33 -0.83
CA SER A 306 -2.21 -9.31 0.64
C SER A 306 -0.76 -9.41 1.13
N ASP A 307 -0.47 -8.68 2.20
CA ASP A 307 0.83 -8.60 2.85
C ASP A 307 0.64 -8.72 4.38
N PRO A 308 1.11 -9.80 5.04
CA PRO A 308 0.89 -10.05 6.47
C PRO A 308 1.56 -9.03 7.40
N PHE A 309 2.33 -8.08 6.86
CA PHE A 309 3.04 -7.05 7.62
C PHE A 309 2.60 -5.63 7.24
N ARG A 310 1.61 -5.48 6.35
CA ARG A 310 1.05 -4.19 5.94
C ARG A 310 -0.47 -4.26 5.90
N ARG A 311 -1.06 -3.46 6.78
CA ARG A 311 -2.51 -3.31 6.93
C ARG A 311 -3.26 -3.27 5.60
N ASP A 312 -4.03 -4.31 5.37
CA ASP A 312 -4.92 -4.52 4.26
C ASP A 312 -6.38 -4.34 4.70
N ILE A 313 -7.23 -3.89 3.78
CA ILE A 313 -8.69 -3.91 3.97
C ILE A 313 -9.30 -4.52 2.73
N PHE A 314 -10.06 -5.59 2.90
CA PHE A 314 -10.82 -6.21 1.82
C PHE A 314 -12.28 -5.79 1.89
N VAL A 315 -12.82 -5.32 0.77
CA VAL A 315 -14.22 -4.93 0.65
C VAL A 315 -14.83 -5.61 -0.57
N GLU A 316 -15.88 -6.40 -0.37
CA GLU A 316 -16.72 -6.88 -1.45
C GLU A 316 -17.79 -5.84 -1.77
N LEU A 317 -17.89 -5.47 -3.05
CA LEU A 317 -18.81 -4.45 -3.56
C LEU A 317 -19.88 -5.08 -4.47
N ASP A 318 -21.06 -5.27 -3.91
CA ASP A 318 -22.26 -5.59 -4.67
C ASP A 318 -22.92 -4.33 -5.22
N GLN A 319 -23.43 -4.42 -6.44
CA GLN A 319 -24.03 -3.31 -7.17
C GLN A 319 -25.38 -3.72 -7.75
N MET A 320 -26.26 -2.77 -8.03
CA MET A 320 -27.63 -3.09 -8.48
C MET A 320 -27.83 -2.85 -9.97
N GLU A 321 -28.49 -3.80 -10.64
CA GLU A 321 -28.85 -3.72 -12.05
C GLU A 321 -29.75 -2.51 -12.39
N ALA A 322 -29.83 -2.18 -13.68
CA ALA A 322 -30.75 -1.16 -14.17
C ALA A 322 -32.22 -1.59 -14.00
N GLY A 323 -33.08 -0.62 -13.72
CA GLY A 323 -34.50 -0.87 -13.51
C GLY A 323 -35.29 -1.06 -14.81
N PRO A 324 -36.43 -1.77 -14.74
CA PRO A 324 -37.24 -2.09 -15.91
C PRO A 324 -37.93 -0.86 -16.55
N ASN A 325 -37.96 0.29 -15.87
CA ASN A 325 -38.59 1.52 -16.36
C ASN A 325 -37.57 2.59 -16.77
N GLY A 326 -36.30 2.22 -16.95
CA GLY A 326 -35.22 3.12 -17.37
C GLY A 326 -34.46 3.77 -16.21
N GLU A 327 -34.63 3.27 -14.99
CA GLU A 327 -33.74 3.60 -13.88
C GLU A 327 -32.31 3.10 -14.20
N PRO A 328 -31.27 3.93 -14.02
CA PRO A 328 -29.90 3.49 -14.28
C PRO A 328 -29.46 2.42 -13.27
N ALA A 329 -28.52 1.58 -13.68
CA ALA A 329 -27.81 0.69 -12.74
C ALA A 329 -27.13 1.53 -11.65
N SER A 330 -27.14 1.01 -10.43
CA SER A 330 -26.46 1.62 -9.29
C SER A 330 -25.04 1.11 -9.26
N LEU A 331 -24.15 1.85 -9.92
CA LEU A 331 -22.73 1.52 -10.00
C LEU A 331 -21.87 2.56 -9.27
N LEU A 332 -20.86 2.09 -8.53
CA LEU A 332 -19.83 2.95 -7.96
C LEU A 332 -18.93 3.42 -9.12
N PRO A 333 -18.79 4.74 -9.35
CA PRO A 333 -17.95 5.22 -10.46
C PRO A 333 -16.51 4.75 -10.34
N GLU A 334 -15.85 4.39 -11.44
CA GLU A 334 -14.43 3.97 -11.44
C GLU A 334 -13.51 4.98 -10.75
N LEU A 335 -13.67 6.27 -11.06
CA LEU A 335 -12.90 7.31 -10.39
C LEU A 335 -13.19 7.38 -8.88
N SER A 336 -14.39 7.01 -8.43
CA SER A 336 -14.66 6.94 -6.99
C SER A 336 -13.84 5.85 -6.32
N LYS A 337 -13.72 4.67 -6.95
CA LYS A 337 -12.90 3.56 -6.45
C LYS A 337 -11.44 3.98 -6.27
N GLU A 338 -10.88 4.64 -7.30
CA GLU A 338 -9.50 5.12 -7.23
C GLU A 338 -9.29 6.18 -6.14
N LEU A 339 -10.23 7.13 -6.00
CA LEU A 339 -10.09 8.18 -5.00
C LEU A 339 -10.21 7.66 -3.56
N ILE A 340 -11.00 6.60 -3.33
CA ILE A 340 -11.05 5.94 -2.02
C ILE A 340 -9.72 5.26 -1.76
N ARG A 341 -9.20 4.46 -2.72
CA ARG A 341 -7.88 3.81 -2.61
C ARG A 341 -6.79 4.83 -2.31
N ASP A 342 -6.73 5.93 -3.06
CA ASP A 342 -5.75 7.01 -2.83
C ASP A 342 -5.83 7.58 -1.41
N ALA A 343 -7.02 7.63 -0.80
CA ALA A 343 -7.16 8.12 0.57
C ALA A 343 -6.55 7.17 1.60
N PHE A 344 -6.74 5.86 1.46
CA PHE A 344 -6.13 4.86 2.34
C PHE A 344 -4.63 4.67 2.04
N ASP A 345 -4.24 4.73 0.75
CA ASP A 345 -2.85 4.60 0.32
C ASP A 345 -1.94 5.65 0.98
N ARG A 346 -2.41 6.90 1.08
CA ARG A 346 -1.67 7.98 1.78
C ARG A 346 -1.40 7.70 3.26
N TYR A 347 -2.15 6.78 3.87
CA TYR A 347 -2.02 6.38 5.28
C TYR A 347 -1.49 4.96 5.45
N ASN A 348 -0.91 4.37 4.39
CA ASN A 348 -0.37 3.02 4.42
C ASN A 348 -1.37 1.98 4.91
N ILE A 349 -2.55 2.05 4.32
CA ILE A 349 -3.57 1.02 4.41
C ILE A 349 -3.91 0.68 2.96
N PHE A 350 -3.78 -0.58 2.57
CA PHE A 350 -4.04 -0.98 1.21
C PHE A 350 -5.47 -1.50 1.08
N LEU A 351 -6.32 -0.71 0.41
CA LEU A 351 -7.72 -1.05 0.20
C LEU A 351 -7.90 -1.90 -1.07
N HIS A 352 -8.28 -3.16 -0.87
CA HIS A 352 -8.72 -4.07 -1.91
C HIS A 352 -10.24 -3.96 -2.08
N LEU A 353 -10.68 -3.57 -3.28
CA LEU A 353 -12.09 -3.44 -3.60
C LEU A 353 -12.50 -4.48 -4.65
N ASP A 354 -13.21 -5.50 -4.21
CA ASP A 354 -13.74 -6.57 -5.05
C ASP A 354 -15.09 -6.18 -5.64
N ASP A 355 -15.06 -5.67 -6.87
CA ASP A 355 -16.24 -5.32 -7.66
C ASP A 355 -16.61 -6.38 -8.69
N GLY A 356 -16.20 -7.64 -8.47
CA GLY A 356 -16.25 -8.72 -9.47
C GLY A 356 -14.88 -9.27 -9.86
N SER A 357 -13.80 -8.67 -9.35
CA SER A 357 -12.42 -8.94 -9.77
C SER A 357 -11.67 -9.91 -8.86
N MET A 358 -12.21 -10.23 -7.69
CA MET A 358 -11.59 -11.08 -6.67
C MET A 358 -12.49 -12.28 -6.29
N GLY A 359 -13.46 -12.61 -7.15
CA GLY A 359 -14.29 -13.80 -7.01
C GLY A 359 -15.59 -13.62 -6.22
N GLY A 360 -15.82 -12.45 -5.60
CA GLY A 360 -17.14 -11.97 -5.16
C GLY A 360 -17.57 -10.76 -5.98
N GLY A 361 -18.42 -9.90 -5.41
CA GLY A 361 -18.81 -8.62 -6.02
C GLY A 361 -19.78 -8.81 -7.19
N GLU A 362 -21.07 -8.81 -6.89
CA GLU A 362 -22.12 -9.20 -7.82
C GLU A 362 -23.01 -8.04 -8.27
N MET A 363 -23.70 -8.27 -9.39
CA MET A 363 -24.82 -7.44 -9.82
C MET A 363 -26.14 -8.02 -9.29
N ILE A 364 -26.72 -7.39 -8.28
CA ILE A 364 -28.01 -7.79 -7.71
C ILE A 364 -29.19 -7.27 -8.56
N PRO A 365 -30.32 -8.00 -8.63
CA PRO A 365 -31.51 -7.55 -9.34
C PRO A 365 -32.02 -6.20 -8.86
N PHE A 366 -32.62 -5.45 -9.77
CA PHE A 366 -33.18 -4.14 -9.44
C PHE A 366 -34.32 -4.23 -8.41
N ILE A 367 -34.15 -3.49 -7.31
CA ILE A 367 -35.18 -3.27 -6.29
C ILE A 367 -35.42 -1.77 -6.20
N ASN A 368 -36.66 -1.33 -6.48
CA ASN A 368 -36.97 0.10 -6.54
C ASN A 368 -36.82 0.81 -5.18
N ILE A 369 -37.16 0.13 -4.08
CA ILE A 369 -36.91 0.60 -2.72
C ILE A 369 -36.40 -0.59 -1.92
N THR A 370 -35.19 -0.49 -1.38
CA THR A 370 -34.57 -1.53 -0.54
C THR A 370 -34.65 -1.08 0.93
N PRO A 371 -35.68 -1.49 1.68
CA PRO A 371 -35.79 -1.13 3.09
C PRO A 371 -34.76 -1.90 3.94
N ARG A 372 -34.54 -1.47 5.19
CA ARG A 372 -33.53 -2.05 6.08
C ARG A 372 -33.72 -3.55 6.29
N GLU A 373 -34.97 -4.01 6.35
CA GLU A 373 -35.29 -5.41 6.61
C GLU A 373 -34.87 -6.34 5.45
N GLU A 374 -34.65 -5.79 4.24
CA GLU A 374 -34.18 -6.57 3.08
C GLU A 374 -32.65 -6.69 3.01
N LEU A 375 -31.89 -5.78 3.65
CA LEU A 375 -30.42 -5.77 3.56
C LEU A 375 -29.79 -7.07 4.06
N THR A 376 -30.30 -7.61 5.17
CA THR A 376 -29.83 -8.89 5.72
C THR A 376 -30.15 -10.08 4.81
N ALA A 377 -31.26 -10.03 4.05
CA ALA A 377 -31.57 -11.07 3.08
C ALA A 377 -30.63 -11.01 1.88
N ILE A 378 -30.33 -9.80 1.38
CA ILE A 378 -29.37 -9.59 0.29
C ILE A 378 -27.98 -10.09 0.71
N TYR A 379 -27.49 -9.69 1.89
CA TYR A 379 -26.23 -10.17 2.45
C TYR A 379 -26.14 -11.71 2.47
N ARG A 380 -27.18 -12.40 2.93
CA ARG A 380 -27.20 -13.87 2.97
C ARG A 380 -27.18 -14.51 1.59
N GLU A 381 -27.86 -13.91 0.62
CA GLU A 381 -28.02 -14.47 -0.72
C GLU A 381 -26.79 -14.21 -1.59
N TYR A 382 -26.21 -13.02 -1.50
CA TYR A 382 -25.18 -12.53 -2.41
C TYR A 382 -23.77 -12.53 -1.82
N PHE A 383 -23.59 -12.21 -0.54
CA PHE A 383 -22.26 -12.27 0.09
C PHE A 383 -21.96 -13.66 0.65
N LEU A 384 -22.89 -14.21 1.45
CA LEU A 384 -22.70 -15.53 2.05
C LEU A 384 -23.07 -16.69 1.13
N HIS A 385 -23.87 -16.46 0.09
CA HIS A 385 -24.45 -17.51 -0.77
C HIS A 385 -25.12 -18.64 0.00
N GLY A 386 -25.77 -18.31 1.11
CA GLY A 386 -26.43 -19.25 2.01
C GLY A 386 -25.49 -20.09 2.87
N ASP A 387 -24.17 -19.86 2.81
CA ASP A 387 -23.18 -20.48 3.68
C ASP A 387 -22.75 -19.52 4.80
N ASN A 388 -23.21 -19.78 6.01
CA ASN A 388 -22.84 -18.97 7.17
C ASN A 388 -21.36 -19.10 7.56
N ASN A 389 -20.66 -20.12 7.03
CA ASN A 389 -19.23 -20.33 7.24
C ASN A 389 -18.41 -19.94 6.00
N ASN A 390 -19.00 -19.15 5.09
CA ASN A 390 -18.28 -18.61 3.95
C ASN A 390 -17.04 -17.85 4.46
N TRP A 391 -15.86 -18.27 4.01
CA TRP A 391 -14.56 -17.77 4.46
C TRP A 391 -14.38 -16.27 4.23
N ARG A 392 -15.14 -15.67 3.29
CA ARG A 392 -15.12 -14.22 3.08
C ARG A 392 -15.68 -13.45 4.28
N LYS A 393 -16.53 -14.08 5.09
CA LYS A 393 -17.03 -13.49 6.32
C LYS A 393 -15.91 -13.45 7.36
N GLY A 394 -15.59 -12.25 7.84
CA GLY A 394 -14.44 -12.02 8.72
C GLY A 394 -13.22 -11.51 7.94
N VAL A 395 -13.13 -11.78 6.64
CA VAL A 395 -12.04 -11.26 5.79
C VAL A 395 -12.48 -10.01 5.02
N PHE A 396 -13.68 -10.02 4.43
CA PHE A 396 -14.20 -8.94 3.60
C PHE A 396 -15.31 -8.16 4.30
N HIS A 397 -15.18 -6.84 4.35
CA HIS A 397 -16.32 -5.94 4.55
C HIS A 397 -17.31 -6.09 3.39
N TYR A 398 -18.61 -5.97 3.66
CA TYR A 398 -19.65 -6.05 2.63
C TYR A 398 -20.25 -4.68 2.33
N GLY A 399 -19.89 -4.10 1.18
CA GLY A 399 -20.43 -2.86 0.67
C GLY A 399 -21.51 -3.09 -0.40
N LEU A 400 -22.69 -2.50 -0.24
CA LEU A 400 -23.82 -2.69 -1.15
C LEU A 400 -24.30 -1.37 -1.78
N LEU A 401 -24.36 -1.31 -3.12
CA LEU A 401 -24.89 -0.17 -3.87
C LEU A 401 -26.31 -0.44 -4.41
N VAL A 402 -27.32 0.15 -3.79
CA VAL A 402 -28.72 0.00 -4.21
C VAL A 402 -29.29 1.27 -4.85
N TYR A 403 -30.43 1.15 -5.51
CA TYR A 403 -31.10 2.29 -6.13
C TYR A 403 -31.65 3.29 -5.11
N ASP A 404 -32.48 2.85 -4.16
CA ASP A 404 -33.08 3.73 -3.13
C ASP A 404 -33.37 2.98 -1.82
N ALA A 405 -32.56 3.20 -0.80
CA ALA A 405 -32.78 2.67 0.56
C ALA A 405 -33.51 3.66 1.47
N THR A 406 -34.09 4.73 0.93
CA THR A 406 -34.72 5.85 1.66
C THR A 406 -33.76 6.83 2.38
N TYR A 407 -32.51 6.44 2.59
CA TYR A 407 -31.40 7.25 3.14
C TYR A 407 -30.14 7.10 2.26
N ALA A 408 -29.11 7.94 2.47
CA ALA A 408 -27.94 7.95 1.59
C ALA A 408 -26.99 6.76 1.81
N GLY A 409 -26.77 6.39 3.07
CA GLY A 409 -26.07 5.18 3.47
C GLY A 409 -26.42 4.76 4.89
N TYR A 410 -26.04 3.53 5.24
CA TYR A 410 -26.29 2.91 6.53
C TYR A 410 -25.45 1.64 6.72
N VAL A 411 -24.81 1.51 7.88
CA VAL A 411 -24.27 0.24 8.39
C VAL A 411 -25.38 -0.59 9.01
N PHE A 412 -25.39 -1.89 8.71
CA PHE A 412 -26.37 -2.84 9.25
C PHE A 412 -25.67 -4.07 9.82
N GLY A 413 -26.14 -4.55 10.98
CA GLY A 413 -25.71 -5.83 11.50
C GLY A 413 -26.32 -6.97 10.67
N ALA A 414 -25.49 -7.92 10.24
CA ALA A 414 -25.99 -9.14 9.66
C ALA A 414 -26.49 -10.11 10.74
N ASP A 415 -27.18 -11.17 10.33
CA ASP A 415 -27.79 -12.15 11.23
C ASP A 415 -26.73 -13.11 11.83
N ASP A 416 -25.81 -12.58 12.61
CA ASP A 416 -24.74 -13.27 13.37
C ASP A 416 -23.85 -12.29 14.16
N ASN A 417 -24.30 -11.06 14.42
CA ASN A 417 -23.51 -9.97 15.02
C ASN A 417 -22.31 -9.51 14.16
N TYR A 418 -22.22 -9.89 12.88
CA TYR A 418 -21.25 -9.31 11.97
C TYR A 418 -21.53 -7.81 11.73
N TRP A 419 -20.54 -6.95 11.96
CA TRP A 419 -20.65 -5.49 11.85
C TRP A 419 -19.90 -4.88 10.65
N GLY A 420 -19.40 -5.71 9.73
CA GLY A 420 -18.68 -5.27 8.53
C GLY A 420 -19.55 -4.95 7.32
N ALA A 421 -20.88 -4.80 7.46
CA ALA A 421 -21.80 -4.66 6.34
C ALA A 421 -22.47 -3.27 6.26
N TYR A 422 -22.48 -2.68 5.06
CA TYR A 422 -23.03 -1.35 4.83
C TYR A 422 -23.62 -1.18 3.44
N GLN A 423 -24.46 -0.16 3.29
CA GLN A 423 -25.15 0.13 2.03
C GLN A 423 -25.08 1.62 1.69
N ILE A 424 -24.98 1.97 0.40
CA ILE A 424 -25.17 3.33 -0.12
C ILE A 424 -26.16 3.39 -1.29
N SER A 425 -26.86 4.52 -1.43
CA SER A 425 -28.06 4.66 -2.28
C SER A 425 -27.83 5.62 -3.43
N SER A 426 -27.78 5.11 -4.66
CA SER A 426 -27.45 5.90 -5.85
C SER A 426 -28.42 7.07 -6.05
N LYS A 427 -29.74 6.86 -5.97
CA LYS A 427 -30.76 7.91 -6.11
C LYS A 427 -30.68 8.98 -5.04
N ARG A 428 -30.16 8.66 -3.85
CA ARG A 428 -30.06 9.59 -2.71
C ARG A 428 -28.79 10.42 -2.81
N VAL A 429 -27.68 9.81 -3.20
CA VAL A 429 -26.44 10.53 -3.54
C VAL A 429 -26.68 11.45 -4.74
N ASP A 430 -27.38 10.97 -5.78
CA ASP A 430 -27.70 11.75 -7.00
C ASP A 430 -28.69 12.90 -6.80
N LYS A 431 -29.40 12.96 -5.67
CA LYS A 431 -30.21 14.14 -5.30
C LYS A 431 -29.37 15.26 -4.69
N HIS A 432 -28.16 14.98 -4.21
CA HIS A 432 -27.31 15.99 -3.59
C HIS A 432 -26.65 16.88 -4.65
N ARG A 433 -26.42 18.13 -4.28
CA ARG A 433 -25.68 19.06 -5.14
C ARG A 433 -24.19 18.80 -4.99
N TYR A 434 -23.57 18.32 -6.06
CA TYR A 434 -22.15 18.05 -6.12
C TYR A 434 -21.33 19.34 -6.19
N VAL A 435 -20.65 19.69 -5.09
CA VAL A 435 -19.69 20.82 -5.08
C VAL A 435 -18.33 20.38 -5.62
N ALA A 436 -17.89 19.17 -5.27
CA ALA A 436 -16.61 18.59 -5.70
C ALA A 436 -16.73 17.60 -6.88
N GLY A 437 -17.95 17.38 -7.38
CA GLY A 437 -18.24 16.46 -8.49
C GLY A 437 -18.87 15.14 -8.01
N ARG A 438 -19.50 14.43 -8.95
CA ARG A 438 -20.27 13.20 -8.67
C ARG A 438 -19.38 12.08 -8.12
N ALA A 439 -18.21 11.85 -8.74
CA ALA A 439 -17.29 10.80 -8.28
C ALA A 439 -16.80 11.04 -6.85
N VAL A 440 -16.51 12.30 -6.50
CA VAL A 440 -16.11 12.68 -5.15
C VAL A 440 -17.22 12.43 -4.14
N ALA A 441 -18.47 12.76 -4.50
CA ALA A 441 -19.60 12.52 -3.61
C ALA A 441 -19.87 11.02 -3.37
N TYR A 442 -19.78 10.19 -4.42
CA TYR A 442 -19.92 8.74 -4.27
C TYR A 442 -18.78 8.14 -3.43
N ALA A 443 -17.53 8.54 -3.68
CA ALA A 443 -16.38 8.10 -2.91
C ALA A 443 -16.49 8.50 -1.43
N SER A 444 -16.84 9.76 -1.16
CA SER A 444 -16.97 10.30 0.19
C SER A 444 -18.07 9.59 0.99
N VAL A 445 -19.23 9.33 0.38
CA VAL A 445 -20.33 8.61 1.04
C VAL A 445 -19.98 7.13 1.25
N TYR A 446 -19.32 6.48 0.29
CA TYR A 446 -18.90 5.09 0.43
C TYR A 446 -17.86 4.93 1.55
N MET A 447 -16.84 5.79 1.55
CA MET A 447 -15.83 5.85 2.60
C MET A 447 -16.45 6.19 3.96
N HIS A 448 -17.44 7.08 4.02
CA HIS A 448 -18.18 7.37 5.26
C HIS A 448 -18.81 6.13 5.87
N GLU A 449 -19.50 5.31 5.06
CA GLU A 449 -20.13 4.10 5.57
C GLU A 449 -19.10 3.02 5.93
N LEU A 450 -18.02 2.89 5.15
CA LEU A 450 -16.89 2.02 5.50
C LEU A 450 -16.27 2.44 6.84
N GLY A 451 -16.12 3.74 7.10
CA GLY A 451 -15.55 4.26 8.35
C GLY A 451 -16.34 3.88 9.61
N HIS A 452 -17.66 3.74 9.51
CA HIS A 452 -18.46 3.19 10.61
C HIS A 452 -18.16 1.70 10.88
N THR A 453 -17.76 0.94 9.86
CA THR A 453 -17.35 -0.48 10.05
C THR A 453 -15.91 -0.62 10.57
N LEU A 454 -15.12 0.46 10.54
CA LEU A 454 -13.76 0.55 11.10
C LEU A 454 -13.76 1.19 12.51
N ASP A 455 -14.90 1.12 13.19
CA ASP A 455 -15.22 1.68 14.53
C ASP A 455 -14.78 3.13 14.78
N ILE A 456 -14.86 4.00 13.76
CA ILE A 456 -14.53 5.43 13.96
C ILE A 456 -15.50 6.04 14.98
N ALA A 457 -14.96 6.42 16.15
CA ALA A 457 -15.72 7.03 17.22
C ALA A 457 -16.08 8.49 16.91
N ILE A 458 -17.31 8.71 16.42
CA ILE A 458 -17.72 10.05 15.98
C ILE A 458 -18.04 10.98 17.17
N PRO A 459 -17.32 12.10 17.33
CA PRO A 459 -17.45 13.01 18.46
C PRO A 459 -18.60 14.02 18.33
N GLY A 460 -19.12 14.18 17.10
CA GLY A 460 -20.17 15.11 16.69
C GLY A 460 -19.95 15.58 15.23
N GLY A 461 -20.82 16.45 14.71
CA GLY A 461 -20.82 16.80 13.28
C GLY A 461 -21.57 15.79 12.41
N HIS A 462 -22.07 14.72 13.02
CA HIS A 462 -22.86 13.63 12.45
C HIS A 462 -24.31 13.65 13.00
N ASP A 463 -24.73 14.78 13.56
CA ASP A 463 -26.06 14.97 14.13
C ASP A 463 -26.97 15.81 13.24
N THR A 464 -28.28 15.61 13.39
CA THR A 464 -29.29 16.43 12.68
C THR A 464 -29.22 17.92 13.02
N SER A 465 -28.61 18.27 14.16
CA SER A 465 -28.34 19.65 14.59
C SER A 465 -27.12 20.27 13.93
N ASP A 466 -26.38 19.52 13.11
CA ASP A 466 -25.06 19.92 12.63
C ASP A 466 -25.00 20.03 11.10
N TYR A 467 -26.09 19.69 10.39
CA TYR A 467 -26.21 19.65 8.92
C TYR A 467 -26.11 20.98 8.18
N TYR A 468 -26.46 22.08 8.82
CA TYR A 468 -26.73 23.32 8.09
C TYR A 468 -26.00 24.54 8.65
N PRO A 469 -25.58 25.50 7.78
CA PRO A 469 -24.86 26.71 8.20
C PRO A 469 -25.57 27.60 9.23
N TRP A 470 -26.89 27.47 9.42
CA TRP A 470 -27.62 28.22 10.44
C TRP A 470 -27.61 27.53 11.81
N GLN A 471 -27.15 26.29 11.90
CA GLN A 471 -27.02 25.57 13.15
C GLN A 471 -25.64 25.77 13.77
N VAL A 472 -25.57 25.83 15.10
CA VAL A 472 -24.31 26.10 15.83
C VAL A 472 -23.33 24.93 15.66
N GLY A 473 -23.83 23.70 15.61
CA GLY A 473 -23.03 22.49 15.42
C GLY A 473 -22.22 22.51 14.14
N TRP A 474 -22.82 22.97 13.03
CA TRP A 474 -22.13 23.12 11.75
C TRP A 474 -20.82 23.91 11.87
N TRP A 475 -20.82 25.01 12.61
CA TRP A 475 -19.62 25.83 12.82
C TRP A 475 -18.69 25.25 13.87
N LYS A 476 -19.24 24.65 14.93
CA LYS A 476 -18.47 23.99 16.00
C LYS A 476 -17.55 22.91 15.43
N TRP A 477 -18.05 22.13 14.49
CA TRP A 477 -17.38 20.96 13.90
C TRP A 477 -16.72 21.24 12.55
N ARG A 478 -16.62 22.49 12.09
CA ARG A 478 -15.88 22.77 10.83
C ARG A 478 -14.39 22.41 10.84
N PRO A 479 -13.66 22.47 11.97
CA PRO A 479 -12.30 21.97 12.04
C PRO A 479 -12.19 20.46 11.78
N TYR A 480 -13.22 19.67 12.11
CA TYR A 480 -13.30 18.24 11.86
C TYR A 480 -13.46 17.93 10.38
N LYS A 481 -12.31 17.80 9.69
CA LYS A 481 -12.21 17.60 8.24
C LYS A 481 -12.20 16.11 7.91
N SER A 482 -13.38 15.51 8.05
CA SER A 482 -13.59 14.09 7.79
C SER A 482 -14.84 13.89 6.96
N CYS A 483 -14.89 12.87 6.11
CA CYS A 483 -16.13 12.45 5.45
C CYS A 483 -17.19 12.00 6.47
N MET A 484 -16.79 11.61 7.70
CA MET A 484 -17.67 11.30 8.84
C MET A 484 -18.51 12.51 9.31
N ASN A 485 -18.06 13.72 9.02
CA ASN A 485 -18.79 14.95 9.30
C ASN A 485 -19.77 15.27 8.17
N TYR A 486 -21.06 15.42 8.48
CA TYR A 486 -22.11 15.73 7.51
C TYR A 486 -21.92 17.04 6.75
N GLY A 487 -21.09 17.95 7.27
CA GLY A 487 -20.67 19.14 6.54
C GLY A 487 -19.69 18.89 5.39
N TYR A 488 -19.16 17.67 5.27
CA TYR A 488 -18.11 17.26 4.33
C TYR A 488 -18.40 15.94 3.59
N THR A 489 -19.36 15.11 4.02
CA THR A 489 -19.74 13.77 3.45
C THR A 489 -20.03 13.71 1.95
N TYR A 490 -20.20 14.85 1.26
CA TYR A 490 -20.39 14.90 -0.20
C TYR A 490 -19.30 15.69 -0.92
N ALA A 491 -18.21 16.03 -0.24
CA ALA A 491 -17.23 17.00 -0.70
C ALA A 491 -15.77 16.67 -0.37
N LEU A 492 -15.50 15.72 0.54
CA LEU A 492 -14.15 15.38 1.01
C LEU A 492 -13.98 13.86 1.07
N ILE A 493 -12.88 13.34 0.52
CA ILE A 493 -12.52 11.92 0.57
C ILE A 493 -11.26 11.82 1.42
N ASP A 494 -11.47 11.86 2.73
CA ASP A 494 -10.45 11.77 3.74
C ASP A 494 -11.15 11.56 5.08
N TYR A 495 -10.51 10.86 6.01
CA TYR A 495 -10.81 11.04 7.42
C TYR A 495 -9.96 12.16 7.99
N SER A 496 -10.26 12.57 9.21
CA SER A 496 -9.44 13.61 9.84
C SER A 496 -8.24 13.03 10.59
N ASP A 497 -7.13 13.75 10.58
CA ASP A 497 -5.87 13.47 11.29
C ASP A 497 -5.77 14.24 12.63
N GLY A 498 -6.84 14.94 13.03
CA GLY A 498 -6.90 15.72 14.28
C GLY A 498 -6.01 16.96 14.32
N SER A 499 -5.33 17.32 13.22
CA SER A 499 -4.30 18.37 13.22
C SER A 499 -4.86 19.81 13.22
N ARG A 500 -6.18 19.99 13.02
CA ARG A 500 -6.81 21.32 12.80
C ARG A 500 -7.39 21.94 14.07
N GLY A 501 -6.95 21.45 15.22
CA GLY A 501 -7.16 22.06 16.53
C GLY A 501 -8.49 21.69 17.18
N LYS A 502 -9.17 22.66 17.81
CA LYS A 502 -10.29 22.34 18.69
C LYS A 502 -11.47 21.72 17.93
N ASN A 503 -11.99 20.61 18.47
CA ASN A 503 -13.07 19.80 17.90
C ASN A 503 -12.69 19.15 16.57
N ASP A 504 -11.41 19.10 16.22
CA ASP A 504 -10.90 18.18 15.21
C ASP A 504 -10.45 16.89 15.90
N HIS A 505 -10.77 15.76 15.30
CA HIS A 505 -10.54 14.44 15.88
C HIS A 505 -9.69 13.63 14.92
N ASP A 506 -8.79 12.83 15.49
CA ASP A 506 -7.91 11.97 14.71
C ASP A 506 -8.61 10.64 14.47
N ASP A 507 -9.36 10.57 13.36
CA ASP A 507 -10.04 9.36 12.92
C ASP A 507 -9.03 8.35 12.35
N TRP A 508 -8.05 8.82 11.56
CA TRP A 508 -7.03 7.95 10.97
C TRP A 508 -6.19 7.22 12.02
N GLY A 509 -5.79 7.93 13.09
CA GLY A 509 -5.05 7.36 14.21
C GLY A 509 -5.90 6.54 15.19
N THR A 510 -7.23 6.42 14.97
CA THR A 510 -8.14 5.68 15.86
C THR A 510 -8.96 4.60 15.17
N LEU A 511 -8.63 4.23 13.92
CA LEU A 511 -9.25 3.11 13.24
C LEU A 511 -9.08 1.80 14.03
N ASP A 512 -10.15 1.04 14.14
CA ASP A 512 -10.13 -0.35 14.60
C ASP A 512 -10.37 -1.27 13.39
N LEU A 513 -9.28 -1.72 12.78
CA LEU A 513 -9.35 -2.56 11.57
C LEU A 513 -9.93 -3.95 11.88
N PRO A 514 -9.54 -4.65 12.98
CA PRO A 514 -10.17 -5.94 13.34
C PRO A 514 -11.62 -5.81 13.87
N GLY A 515 -12.06 -4.60 14.23
CA GLY A 515 -13.30 -4.36 14.99
C GLY A 515 -14.55 -5.02 14.39
N PHE A 516 -14.65 -5.10 13.07
CA PHE A 516 -15.80 -5.68 12.36
C PHE A 516 -15.97 -7.20 12.54
N GLN A 517 -14.91 -7.89 12.97
CA GLN A 517 -14.92 -9.32 13.31
C GLN A 517 -15.49 -9.60 14.72
N SER A 518 -15.69 -8.56 15.53
CA SER A 518 -16.19 -8.68 16.90
C SER A 518 -17.55 -9.39 16.96
N GLY A 519 -17.55 -10.65 17.39
CA GLY A 519 -18.76 -11.46 17.54
C GLY A 519 -18.92 -12.62 16.54
N ILE A 520 -17.96 -12.78 15.62
CA ILE A 520 -17.78 -14.01 14.84
C ILE A 520 -17.12 -15.05 15.77
N GLU A 521 -17.88 -16.03 16.25
CA GLU A 521 -17.37 -17.21 16.99
C GLU A 521 -17.23 -18.43 16.08
#